data_AF-A0A2K2VSP0-F1
#
_entry.id   AF-A0A2K2VSP0-F1
#
_cell.length_a   1.000
_cell.length_b   1.000
_cell.length_c   1.000
_cell.angle_alpha   90.00
_cell.angle_beta   90.00
_cell.angle_gamma   90.00
#
_symmetry.space_group_name_H-M   'P 1'
#
loop_
_entity.id
_entity.type
_entity.pdbx_description
1 polymer ?
#
loop_
_entity_poly.entity_id
_entity_poly.type
_entity_poly.pdbx_seq_one_letter_code
_entity_poly.pdbx_strand_id
1 'polypeptide(L)' 'MSDYPLVLVPAYGRKYNTVQDAVQDYLAGKDFKLLHTGQYCSCRDFQNIKVSLYFGNGLYEPITARDWEG' A
#
# COMPACT_ATOMS: atom_id res chain seq x y z
N MET A 1 15.09 -0.96 -16.50
CA MET A 1 13.65 -0.98 -16.17
C MET A 1 13.49 0.01 -15.06
N SER A 2 12.66 1.03 -15.23
CA SER A 2 12.59 2.15 -14.30
C SER A 2 12.19 1.65 -12.92
N ASP A 3 13.05 1.86 -11.92
CA ASP A 3 12.89 1.58 -10.48
C ASP A 3 11.77 2.42 -9.85
N TYR A 4 10.58 2.47 -10.47
CA TYR A 4 9.45 3.12 -9.84
C TYR A 4 9.02 2.23 -8.66
N PRO A 5 9.10 2.72 -7.41
CA PRO A 5 8.59 1.99 -6.27
C PRO A 5 7.11 1.69 -6.52
N LEU A 6 6.65 0.47 -6.19
CA LEU A 6 5.25 0.09 -6.34
C LEU A 6 4.40 1.03 -5.47
N VAL A 7 3.65 1.93 -6.11
CA VAL A 7 2.77 2.87 -5.41
C VAL A 7 1.38 2.27 -5.30
N LEU A 8 0.86 2.19 -4.08
CA LEU A 8 -0.47 1.71 -3.76
C LEU A 8 -1.37 2.85 -3.30
N VAL A 9 -2.63 2.84 -3.73
CA VAL A 9 -3.67 3.79 -3.30
C VAL A 9 -4.80 3.06 -2.56
N PRO A 10 -5.52 3.73 -1.66
CA PRO A 10 -6.65 3.12 -0.96
C PRO A 10 -7.72 2.61 -1.95
N ALA A 11 -8.19 1.39 -1.75
CA ALA A 11 -9.34 0.87 -2.47
C ALA A 11 -10.68 1.37 -1.87
N TYR A 12 -11.75 1.23 -2.64
CA TYR A 12 -13.13 1.45 -2.19
C TYR A 12 -13.41 2.86 -1.64
N GLY A 13 -12.70 3.88 -2.13
CA GLY A 13 -12.88 5.26 -1.69
C GLY A 13 -12.42 5.53 -0.26
N ARG A 14 -11.65 4.61 0.35
CA ARG A 14 -11.07 4.82 1.67
C ARG A 14 -10.18 6.06 1.69
N LYS A 15 -10.26 6.81 2.79
CA LYS A 15 -9.42 7.97 3.05
C LYS A 15 -8.76 7.77 4.41
N TYR A 16 -7.48 8.09 4.48
CA TYR A 16 -6.72 8.04 5.73
C TYR A 16 -6.27 9.44 6.07
N ASN A 17 -6.41 9.81 7.34
CA ASN A 17 -5.95 11.09 7.85
C ASN A 17 -4.47 11.03 8.24
N THR A 18 -3.98 9.84 8.59
CA THR A 18 -2.59 9.60 8.98
C THR A 18 -1.97 8.45 8.20
N VAL A 19 -0.64 8.46 8.14
CA VAL A 19 0.13 7.37 7.55
C VAL A 19 -0.04 6.08 8.31
N GLN A 20 -0.09 6.20 9.62
CA GLN A 20 -0.19 5.05 10.50
C GLN A 20 -1.47 4.27 10.24
N ASP A 21 -2.61 4.96 10.03
CA ASP A 21 -3.88 4.30 9.68
C ASP A 21 -3.79 3.51 8.38
N ALA A 22 -3.20 4.10 7.34
CA ALA A 22 -3.04 3.45 6.04
C ALA A 22 -2.11 2.22 6.12
N VAL A 23 -1.02 2.34 6.87
CA VAL A 23 -0.06 1.24 7.09
C VAL A 23 -0.70 0.12 7.89
N GLN A 24 -1.44 0.44 8.96
CA GLN A 24 -2.17 -0.56 9.75
C GLN A 24 -3.21 -1.29 8.91
N ASP A 25 -3.97 -0.57 8.07
CA ASP A 25 -4.94 -1.19 7.16
C ASP A 25 -4.28 -2.09 6.11
N TYR A 26 -3.12 -1.68 5.58
CA TYR A 26 -2.35 -2.49 4.65
C TYR A 26 -1.83 -3.76 5.33
N LEU A 27 -1.22 -3.63 6.51
CA LEU A 27 -0.72 -4.76 7.31
C LEU A 27 -1.84 -5.65 7.84
N ALA A 28 -3.05 -5.14 8.02
CA ALA A 28 -4.23 -5.94 8.35
C ALA A 28 -4.78 -6.75 7.15
N GLY A 29 -4.12 -6.69 5.99
CA GLY A 29 -4.52 -7.46 4.80
C GLY A 29 -5.66 -6.84 4.00
N LYS A 30 -6.02 -5.58 4.25
CA LYS A 30 -7.07 -4.91 3.47
C LYS A 30 -6.56 -4.54 2.07
N ASP A 31 -7.48 -4.42 1.11
CA ASP A 31 -7.12 -4.25 -0.30
C ASP A 31 -6.76 -2.81 -0.67
N PHE A 32 -5.65 -2.61 -1.36
CA PHE A 32 -5.25 -1.38 -2.02
C PHE A 32 -5.34 -1.57 -3.53
N LYS A 33 -5.04 -0.52 -4.29
CA LYS A 33 -4.88 -0.59 -5.73
C LYS A 33 -3.48 -0.17 -6.14
N LEU A 34 -2.91 -0.83 -7.12
CA LEU A 34 -1.72 -0.32 -7.79
C LEU A 34 -2.07 0.99 -8.51
N LEU A 35 -1.30 2.06 -8.27
CA LEU A 35 -1.55 3.37 -8.86
C LEU A 35 -1.53 3.33 -10.39
N HIS A 36 -0.61 2.56 -10.97
CA HIS A 36 -0.41 2.52 -12.43
C HIS A 36 -1.42 1.64 -13.17
N THR A 37 -1.92 0.58 -12.54
CA THR A 37 -2.80 -0.39 -13.21
C THR A 37 -4.24 -0.37 -12.70
N GLY A 38 -4.48 0.23 -11.52
CA GLY A 38 -5.78 0.18 -10.83
C GLY A 38 -6.15 -1.19 -10.28
N GLN A 39 -5.28 -2.20 -10.45
CA GLN A 39 -5.52 -3.56 -9.99
C GLN A 39 -5.53 -3.63 -8.47
N TYR A 40 -6.50 -4.35 -7.92
CA TYR A 40 -6.59 -4.61 -6.49
C TYR A 40 -5.47 -5.55 -6.03
N CYS A 41 -4.93 -5.28 -4.85
CA CYS A 41 -3.82 -5.99 -4.25
C CYS A 41 -3.82 -5.79 -2.73
N SER A 42 -3.07 -6.59 -1.98
CA SER A 42 -2.93 -6.49 -0.53
C SER A 42 -1.48 -6.75 -0.12
N CYS A 43 -1.15 -6.63 1.16
CA CYS A 43 0.19 -6.97 1.66
C CYS A 43 0.61 -8.41 1.35
N ARG A 44 -0.36 -9.31 1.17
CA ARG A 44 -0.15 -10.72 0.82
C ARG A 44 0.48 -10.90 -0.55
N ASP A 45 0.18 -9.99 -1.49
CA ASP A 45 0.70 -10.04 -2.85
C ASP A 45 2.15 -9.52 -2.94
N PHE A 46 2.64 -8.87 -1.88
CA PHE A 46 3.94 -8.16 -1.85
C PHE A 46 4.81 -8.56 -0.65
N GLN A 47 4.78 -9.83 -0.27
CA GLN A 47 5.66 -10.34 0.80
C GLN A 47 7.13 -10.01 0.49
N ASN A 48 7.81 -9.38 1.45
CA ASN A 48 9.20 -8.93 1.31
C ASN A 48 9.48 -7.90 0.20
N ILE A 49 8.45 -7.32 -0.40
CA ILE A 49 8.57 -6.27 -1.41
C ILE A 49 8.29 -4.91 -0.75
N LYS A 50 9.08 -3.90 -1.10
CA LYS A 50 8.85 -2.51 -0.70
C LYS A 50 7.76 -1.89 -1.57
N VAL A 51 6.74 -1.34 -0.92
CA VAL A 51 5.66 -0.58 -1.57
C VAL A 51 5.55 0.79 -0.93
N SER A 52 5.18 1.81 -1.68
CA SER A 52 4.84 3.14 -1.17
C SER A 52 3.33 3.30 -1.12
N LEU A 53 2.80 3.90 -0.06
CA LEU A 53 1.37 4.22 0.02
C LEU A 53 1.14 5.68 -0.41
N TYR A 54 0.15 5.92 -1.25
CA TYR A 54 -0.30 7.24 -1.68
C TYR A 54 -1.75 7.45 -1.28
N PHE A 55 -2.01 8.39 -0.36
CA PHE A 55 -3.36 8.74 0.06
C PHE A 55 -3.41 10.20 0.53
N GLY A 56 -4.45 10.93 0.11
CA GLY A 56 -4.61 12.33 0.47
C GLY A 56 -3.53 13.23 -0.11
N ASN A 57 -2.70 13.83 0.76
CA ASN A 57 -1.85 14.99 0.45
C ASN A 57 -0.43 14.64 -0.03
N GLY A 58 -0.08 13.38 -0.26
CA GLY A 58 1.27 13.03 -0.73
C GLY A 58 1.60 11.54 -0.83
N LEU A 59 2.80 11.28 -1.34
CA LEU A 59 3.46 9.97 -1.34
C LEU A 59 4.14 9.76 0.02
N TYR A 60 4.00 8.56 0.57
CA TYR A 60 4.64 8.18 1.83
C TYR A 60 5.75 7.14 1.62
N GLU A 61 6.70 7.14 2.57
CA GLU A 61 7.91 6.30 2.60
C GLU A 61 7.62 4.80 2.32
N PRO A 62 8.59 4.06 1.75
CA PRO A 62 8.40 2.66 1.38
C PRO A 62 8.23 1.77 2.62
N ILE A 63 7.13 1.03 2.67
CA ILE A 63 6.82 0.00 3.66
C ILE A 63 7.10 -1.39 3.10
N THR A 64 7.55 -2.32 3.95
CA THR A 64 7.70 -3.73 3.58
C THR A 64 6.80 -4.55 4.48
N ALA A 65 5.93 -5.37 3.89
CA ALA A 65 5.22 -6.41 4.64
C ALA A 65 6.21 -7.56 4.88
N ARG A 66 6.95 -7.53 6.00
CA ARG A 66 7.93 -8.57 6.32
C ARG A 66 7.31 -9.80 6.97
N ASP A 67 6.26 -9.63 7.77
CA ASP A 67 5.76 -10.72 8.62
C ASP A 67 4.22 -10.62 8.75
N TRP A 68 3.51 -10.71 7.62
CA TRP A 68 2.04 -10.84 7.68
C TRP A 68 1.69 -12.25 8.19
N GLU A 69 1.40 -12.37 9.50
CA GLU A 69 0.96 -13.60 10.17
C GLU A 69 -0.57 -13.67 10.29
N GLY A 70 -1.27 -13.47 9.17
CA GLY A 70 -2.74 -13.53 9.16
C GLY A 70 -3.30 -14.90 9.49
#